data_AF-A0A8J6WW89-F1
#
_entry.id   AF-A0A8J6WW89-F1
#
_cell.length_a   1.000
_cell.length_b   1.000
_cell.length_c   1.000
_cell.angle_alpha   90.00
_cell.angle_beta   90.00
_cell.angle_gamma   90.00
#
_symmetry.space_group_name_H-M   'P 1'
#
loop_
_entity.id
_entity.type
_entity.pdbx_description
1 polymer ?
#
loop_
_entity_poly.entity_id
_entity_poly.type
_entity_poly.pdbx_seq_one_letter_code
_entity_poly.pdbx_strand_id
1 'polypeptide(L)'
;MLQGNQPTAWQFDARDAYVPITYEGAVVGLCKPDYAAQIAAAMNQDRKLRQALYLACYDLVSRSGGHNSQIDGLVQKYLNKTEPPKQGTALIATLLKHRQAELDLNDDEFARFCDSYRLSYGELKNIWVGKDIEQRQLGPLARILGQSIDEVIEAWKGPDEDD
;
A
#
# COMPACT_ATOMS: atom_id res chain seq x y z
N MET A 1 -4.60 21.81 -47.49
CA MET A 1 -3.53 21.87 -46.48
C MET A 1 -3.53 20.53 -45.76
N LEU A 2 -2.48 19.73 -45.93
CA LEU A 2 -2.35 18.42 -45.29
C LEU A 2 -2.00 18.66 -43.81
N GLN A 3 -2.98 18.53 -42.92
CA GLN A 3 -2.70 18.45 -41.48
C GLN A 3 -1.88 17.18 -41.25
N GLY A 4 -0.59 17.38 -40.96
CA GLY A 4 0.34 16.30 -40.68
C GLY A 4 -0.17 15.48 -39.51
N ASN A 5 -0.38 14.20 -39.77
CA ASN A 5 -0.71 13.18 -38.78
C ASN A 5 0.49 13.11 -37.81
N GLN A 6 0.46 13.88 -36.72
CA GLN A 6 1.50 13.79 -35.70
C GLN A 6 1.42 12.39 -35.08
N PRO A 7 2.50 11.61 -35.11
CA PRO A 7 2.46 10.27 -34.55
C PRO A 7 2.19 10.35 -33.05
N THR A 8 1.15 9.65 -32.62
CA THR A 8 0.83 9.49 -31.19
C THR A 8 1.97 8.78 -30.48
N ALA A 9 2.16 9.01 -29.17
CA ALA A 9 3.22 8.36 -28.38
C ALA A 9 3.18 6.81 -28.44
N TRP A 10 2.02 6.25 -28.81
CA TRP A 10 1.76 4.82 -28.97
C TRP A 10 2.02 4.28 -30.39
N GLN A 11 2.44 5.12 -31.33
CA GLN A 11 2.72 4.71 -32.70
C GLN A 11 4.14 4.12 -32.80
N PHE A 12 4.24 2.96 -33.44
CA PHE A 12 5.50 2.33 -33.76
C PHE A 12 6.12 3.03 -34.99
N ASP A 13 7.34 3.54 -34.86
CA ASP A 13 8.12 4.08 -35.98
C ASP A 13 9.32 3.18 -36.21
N ALA A 14 9.40 2.54 -37.37
CA ALA A 14 10.51 1.63 -37.70
C ALA A 14 11.90 2.30 -37.73
N ARG A 15 11.97 3.64 -37.63
CA ARG A 15 13.22 4.41 -37.54
C ARG A 15 13.68 4.66 -36.10
N ASP A 16 12.81 4.44 -35.12
CA ASP A 16 13.15 4.60 -33.71
C ASP A 16 13.94 3.39 -33.19
N ALA A 17 14.82 3.64 -32.22
CA ALA A 17 15.49 2.58 -31.49
C ALA A 17 14.53 1.96 -30.48
N TYR A 18 14.45 0.64 -30.45
CA TYR A 18 13.66 -0.11 -29.47
C TYR A 18 14.52 -1.13 -28.73
N VAL A 19 14.15 -1.40 -27.48
CA VAL A 19 14.78 -2.36 -26.59
C VAL A 19 13.87 -3.57 -26.43
N PRO A 20 14.38 -4.81 -26.50
CA PRO A 20 13.58 -6.00 -26.27
C PRO A 20 13.18 -6.15 -24.81
N ILE A 21 11.90 -6.47 -24.58
CA ILE A 21 11.37 -6.94 -23.30
C ILE A 21 11.44 -8.46 -23.32
N THR A 22 12.08 -9.04 -22.31
CA THR A 22 12.21 -10.49 -22.15
C THR A 22 11.47 -10.99 -20.92
N TYR A 23 10.75 -12.11 -21.05
CA TYR A 23 10.16 -12.86 -19.95
C TYR A 23 10.62 -14.33 -20.07
N GLU A 24 11.20 -14.88 -18.99
CA GLU A 24 11.74 -16.25 -18.96
C GLU A 24 12.72 -16.57 -20.12
N GLY A 25 13.49 -15.58 -20.56
CA GLY A 25 14.46 -15.73 -21.66
C GLY A 25 13.86 -15.62 -23.06
N ALA A 26 12.54 -15.51 -23.20
CA ALA A 26 11.86 -15.26 -24.48
C ALA A 26 11.57 -13.76 -24.66
N VAL A 27 11.77 -13.24 -25.89
CA VAL A 27 11.41 -11.86 -26.23
C VAL A 27 9.89 -11.79 -26.40
N VAL A 28 9.22 -11.03 -25.52
CA VAL A 28 7.76 -10.86 -25.51
C VAL A 28 7.32 -9.53 -26.11
N GLY A 29 8.24 -8.60 -26.37
CA GLY A 29 7.91 -7.32 -27.00
C GLY A 29 9.10 -6.40 -27.20
N LEU A 30 8.81 -5.22 -27.73
CA LEU A 30 9.77 -4.13 -27.96
C LEU A 30 9.24 -2.84 -27.30
N CYS A 31 10.13 -2.09 -26.66
CA CYS A 31 9.77 -0.87 -25.92
C CYS A 31 10.73 0.27 -26.27
N LYS A 32 10.25 1.52 -26.25
CA LYS A 32 11.15 2.67 -26.41
C LYS A 32 12.10 2.73 -25.20
N PRO A 33 13.37 3.12 -25.38
CA PRO A 33 14.37 3.19 -24.32
C PRO A 33 13.92 3.96 -23.08
N ASP A 34 13.22 5.09 -23.26
CA ASP A 34 12.75 5.92 -22.15
C ASP A 34 11.74 5.20 -21.25
N TYR A 35 10.78 4.49 -21.85
CA TYR A 35 9.83 3.67 -21.12
C TYR A 35 10.49 2.45 -20.50
N ALA A 36 11.41 1.80 -21.22
CA ALA A 36 12.19 0.68 -20.67
C ALA A 36 12.99 1.11 -19.43
N ALA A 37 13.58 2.31 -19.45
CA ALA A 37 14.29 2.89 -18.31
C ALA A 37 13.34 3.20 -17.15
N GLN A 38 12.15 3.75 -17.40
CA GLN A 38 11.14 3.99 -16.38
C GLN A 38 10.64 2.70 -15.73
N ILE A 39 10.33 1.69 -16.55
CA ILE A 39 9.90 0.36 -16.07
C ILE A 39 11.02 -0.26 -15.24
N ALA A 40 12.25 -0.27 -15.73
CA ALA A 40 13.40 -0.77 -14.97
C ALA A 40 13.61 0.00 -13.67
N ALA A 41 13.43 1.33 -13.66
CA ALA A 41 13.55 2.14 -12.46
C ALA A 41 12.47 1.79 -11.43
N ALA A 42 11.22 1.65 -11.86
CA ALA A 42 10.09 1.26 -11.01
C ALA A 42 10.26 -0.17 -10.47
N MET A 43 10.64 -1.14 -11.32
CA MET A 43 10.88 -2.52 -10.90
C MET A 43 12.03 -2.64 -9.90
N ASN A 44 13.06 -1.79 -10.01
CA ASN A 44 14.18 -1.76 -9.08
C ASN A 44 13.91 -0.93 -7.82
N GLN A 45 12.76 -0.28 -7.70
CA GLN A 45 12.47 0.63 -6.59
C GLN A 45 12.38 -0.10 -5.25
N ASP A 46 11.74 -1.27 -5.20
CA ASP A 46 11.68 -2.10 -3.98
C ASP A 46 13.08 -2.48 -3.50
N ARG A 47 13.95 -2.92 -4.43
CA ARG A 47 15.36 -3.24 -4.12
C ARG A 47 16.11 -2.04 -3.55
N LYS A 48 15.93 -0.85 -4.15
CA LYS A 48 16.55 0.40 -3.66
C LYS A 48 16.05 0.76 -2.27
N LEU A 49 14.74 0.66 -2.01
CA LEU A 49 14.14 0.96 -0.72
C LEU A 49 14.64 -0.01 0.36
N ARG A 50 14.69 -1.32 0.07
CA ARG A 50 15.26 -2.33 0.97
C ARG A 50 16.73 -2.06 1.28
N GLN A 51 17.51 -1.68 0.27
CA GLN A 51 18.92 -1.33 0.46
C GLN A 51 19.09 -0.05 1.31
N ALA A 52 18.24 0.95 1.11
CA ALA A 52 18.24 2.17 1.94
C ALA A 52 17.89 1.86 3.40
N LEU A 53 16.87 1.02 3.64
CA LEU A 53 16.52 0.55 4.98
C LEU A 53 17.67 -0.20 5.65
N TYR A 54 18.36 -1.07 4.90
CA TYR A 54 19.53 -1.78 5.39
C TYR A 54 20.64 -0.82 5.82
N LEU A 55 20.97 0.17 4.98
CA LEU A 55 21.99 1.17 5.28
C LEU A 55 21.62 2.02 6.51
N ALA A 56 20.35 2.39 6.65
CA ALA A 56 19.88 3.11 7.84
C ALA A 56 20.00 2.26 9.11
N CYS A 57 19.65 0.97 9.05
CA CYS A 57 19.83 0.04 10.17
C CYS A 57 21.32 -0.18 10.49
N TYR A 58 22.17 -0.29 9.47
CA TYR A 58 23.62 -0.39 9.63
C TYR A 58 24.19 0.84 10.35
N ASP A 59 23.83 2.04 9.92
CA ASP A 59 24.29 3.30 10.55
C ASP A 59 23.81 3.40 12.01
N LEU A 60 22.55 3.04 12.28
CA LEU A 60 21.99 3.02 13.63
C LEU A 60 22.73 2.04 14.56
N VAL A 61 22.93 0.80 14.10
CA VAL A 61 23.66 -0.23 14.87
C VAL A 61 25.10 0.21 15.12
N SER A 62 25.78 0.73 14.09
CA SER A 62 27.16 1.23 14.18
C SER A 62 27.30 2.36 15.21
N ARG A 63 26.38 3.33 15.21
CA ARG A 63 26.37 4.45 16.16
C ARG A 63 26.07 4.01 17.60
N SER A 64 25.27 2.96 17.76
CA SER A 64 24.93 2.39 19.07
C SER A 64 26.00 1.44 19.65
N GLY A 65 27.09 1.18 18.92
CA GLY A 65 28.13 0.22 19.32
C GLY A 65 27.67 -1.24 19.26
N GLY A 66 26.59 -1.52 18.50
CA GLY A 66 26.06 -2.87 18.29
C GLY A 66 26.87 -3.70 17.30
N HIS A 67 26.48 -4.96 17.12
CA HIS A 67 27.17 -5.89 16.23
C HIS A 67 26.44 -6.04 14.89
N ASN A 68 27.18 -6.16 13.79
CA ASN A 68 26.62 -6.24 12.44
C ASN A 68 25.67 -7.44 12.23
N SER A 69 25.77 -8.49 13.04
CA SER A 69 24.83 -9.62 13.03
C SER A 69 23.41 -9.26 13.44
N GLN A 70 23.20 -8.08 14.03
CA GLN A 70 21.88 -7.60 14.48
C GLN A 70 21.12 -6.86 13.38
N ILE A 71 21.79 -6.49 12.28
CA ILE A 71 21.21 -5.64 11.23
C ILE A 71 20.05 -6.36 10.54
N ASP A 72 20.24 -7.61 10.13
CA ASP A 72 19.20 -8.38 9.44
C ASP A 72 17.95 -8.54 10.32
N GLY A 73 18.14 -8.86 11.62
CA GLY A 73 17.05 -8.94 12.58
C GLY A 73 16.33 -7.61 12.78
N LEU A 74 17.07 -6.49 12.78
CA LEU A 74 16.50 -5.16 12.93
C LEU A 74 15.71 -4.74 11.68
N VAL A 75 16.24 -5.01 10.48
CA VAL A 75 15.55 -4.78 9.20
C VAL A 75 14.24 -5.57 9.17
N GLN A 76 14.27 -6.86 9.50
CA GLN A 76 13.06 -7.70 9.57
C GLN A 76 12.07 -7.18 10.60
N LYS A 77 12.53 -6.72 11.77
CA LYS A 77 11.66 -6.11 12.77
C LYS A 77 10.95 -4.87 12.25
N TYR A 78 11.61 -4.02 11.47
CA TYR A 78 10.97 -2.86 10.85
C TYR A 78 10.00 -3.25 9.75
N LEU A 79 10.36 -4.21 8.89
CA LEU A 79 9.47 -4.72 7.84
C LEU A 79 8.19 -5.32 8.44
N ASN A 80 8.31 -6.13 9.49
CA ASN A 80 7.17 -6.74 10.18
C ASN A 80 6.26 -5.70 10.86
N LYS A 81 6.82 -4.56 11.29
CA LYS A 81 6.01 -3.45 11.81
C LYS A 81 5.24 -2.70 10.73
N THR A 82 5.70 -2.77 9.49
CA THR A 82 5.07 -2.12 8.34
C THR A 82 4.13 -3.04 7.57
N GLU A 83 4.16 -4.35 7.86
CA GLU A 83 3.20 -5.29 7.28
C GLU A 83 1.79 -4.91 7.76
N PRO A 84 0.82 -4.73 6.85
CA PRO A 84 -0.53 -4.38 7.25
C PRO A 84 -1.09 -5.47 8.17
N PRO A 85 -1.77 -5.08 9.26
CA PRO A 85 -2.40 -6.04 10.16
C PRO A 85 -3.37 -6.93 9.37
N LYS A 86 -3.32 -8.24 9.60
CA LYS A 86 -4.09 -9.23 8.84
C LYS A 86 -5.55 -9.35 9.29
N GLN A 87 -5.84 -8.96 10.53
CA GLN A 87 -7.17 -9.01 11.12
C GLN A 87 -7.28 -8.09 12.34
N GLY A 88 -8.48 -7.99 12.93
CA GLY A 88 -8.72 -7.27 14.17
C GLY A 88 -8.96 -5.77 13.98
N THR A 89 -9.11 -5.05 15.10
CA THR A 89 -9.30 -3.58 15.10
C THR A 89 -8.20 -2.87 14.32
N ALA A 90 -6.96 -3.38 14.35
CA ALA A 90 -5.85 -2.79 13.62
C ALA A 90 -6.04 -2.83 12.10
N LEU A 91 -6.62 -3.91 11.56
CA LEU A 91 -6.99 -3.98 10.14
C LEU A 91 -8.12 -2.99 9.84
N ILE A 92 -9.18 -2.95 10.65
CA ILE A 92 -10.27 -1.98 10.46
C ILE A 92 -9.76 -0.54 10.48
N ALA A 93 -8.86 -0.19 11.40
CA ALA A 93 -8.22 1.13 11.45
C ALA A 93 -7.43 1.45 10.17
N THR A 94 -6.77 0.44 9.58
CA THR A 94 -6.05 0.57 8.32
C THR A 94 -7.00 0.78 7.14
N LEU A 95 -8.09 0.02 7.09
CA LEU A 95 -9.15 0.18 6.08
C LEU A 95 -9.80 1.57 6.15
N LEU A 96 -10.06 2.08 7.35
CA LEU A 96 -10.58 3.43 7.55
C LEU A 96 -9.62 4.51 7.04
N LYS A 97 -8.31 4.35 7.26
CA LYS A 97 -7.30 5.28 6.70
C LYS A 97 -7.22 5.22 5.18
N HIS A 98 -7.31 4.01 4.61
CA HIS A 98 -7.37 3.85 3.16
C HIS A 98 -8.61 4.56 2.59
N ARG A 99 -9.76 4.35 3.25
CA ARG A 99 -11.01 4.99 2.87
C ARG A 99 -10.96 6.51 2.98
N GLN A 100 -10.33 7.04 4.03
CA GLN A 100 -10.08 8.48 4.17
C GLN A 100 -9.27 9.02 2.98
N ALA A 101 -8.19 8.33 2.59
CA ALA A 101 -7.35 8.73 1.46
C ALA A 101 -8.08 8.64 0.11
N GLU A 102 -8.91 7.61 -0.10
CA GLU A 102 -9.75 7.49 -1.31
C GLU A 102 -10.76 8.64 -1.44
N LEU A 103 -11.28 9.12 -0.31
CA LEU A 103 -12.24 10.23 -0.27
C LEU A 103 -11.56 11.60 -0.29
N ASP A 104 -10.22 11.65 -0.25
CA ASP A 104 -9.41 12.87 -0.17
C ASP A 104 -9.83 13.81 0.97
N LEU A 105 -10.09 13.23 2.15
CA LEU A 105 -10.55 13.95 3.34
C LEU A 105 -9.42 14.12 4.36
N ASN A 106 -9.33 15.30 4.96
CA ASN A 106 -8.50 15.49 6.15
C ASN A 106 -9.14 14.83 7.39
N ASP A 107 -8.40 14.77 8.51
CA ASP A 107 -8.83 14.06 9.71
C ASP A 107 -10.17 14.58 10.30
N ASP A 108 -10.38 15.90 10.28
CA ASP A 108 -11.59 16.53 10.81
C ASP A 108 -12.80 16.30 9.90
N GLU A 109 -12.59 16.35 8.59
CA GLU A 109 -13.61 16.04 7.58
C GLU A 109 -14.02 14.57 7.64
N PHE A 110 -13.04 13.67 7.75
CA PHE A 110 -13.29 12.24 7.85
C PHE A 110 -14.01 11.86 9.15
N ALA A 111 -13.68 12.53 10.26
CA ALA A 111 -14.41 12.38 11.51
C ALA A 111 -15.90 12.76 11.37
N ARG A 112 -16.20 13.89 10.70
CA ARG A 112 -17.59 14.30 10.43
C ARG A 112 -18.31 13.36 9.47
N PHE A 113 -17.59 12.86 8.47
CA PHE A 113 -18.09 11.84 7.56
C PHE A 113 -18.50 10.58 8.34
N CYS A 114 -17.62 10.05 9.20
CA CYS A 114 -17.93 8.90 10.05
C CYS A 114 -19.12 9.15 10.99
N ASP A 115 -19.22 10.35 11.56
CA ASP A 115 -20.32 10.73 12.47
C ASP A 115 -21.67 10.70 11.74
N SER A 116 -21.73 11.06 10.45
CA SER A 116 -22.95 10.95 9.63
C SER A 116 -23.47 9.53 9.48
N TYR A 117 -22.60 8.52 9.64
CA TYR A 117 -22.93 7.10 9.64
C TYR A 117 -23.11 6.52 11.05
N ARG A 118 -23.18 7.38 12.09
CA ARG A 118 -23.32 7.02 13.50
C ARG A 118 -22.09 6.33 14.09
N LEU A 119 -20.89 6.65 13.59
CA LEU A 119 -19.63 6.31 14.25
C LEU A 119 -19.04 7.58 14.86
N SER A 120 -19.21 7.74 16.17
CA SER A 120 -18.81 8.99 16.86
C SER A 120 -17.30 9.20 16.84
N TYR A 121 -16.86 10.46 16.98
CA TYR A 121 -15.43 10.79 17.08
C TYR A 121 -14.70 9.98 18.17
N GLY A 122 -15.35 9.76 19.31
CA GLY A 122 -14.77 8.97 20.41
C GLY A 122 -14.58 7.50 20.05
N GLU A 123 -15.54 6.90 19.34
CA GLU A 123 -15.45 5.52 18.86
C GLU A 123 -14.40 5.37 17.77
N LEU A 124 -14.38 6.31 16.82
CA LEU A 124 -13.36 6.36 15.78
C LEU A 124 -11.95 6.49 16.38
N LYS A 125 -11.79 7.36 17.40
CA LYS A 125 -10.54 7.47 18.16
C LYS A 125 -10.16 6.18 18.89
N ASN A 126 -11.13 5.49 19.48
CA ASN A 126 -10.92 4.21 20.14
C ASN A 126 -10.39 3.15 19.15
N ILE A 127 -10.93 3.11 17.92
CA ILE A 127 -10.47 2.21 16.86
C ILE A 127 -9.01 2.51 16.48
N TRP A 128 -8.63 3.79 16.30
CA TRP A 128 -7.25 4.15 15.93
C TRP A 128 -6.20 3.80 16.99
N VAL A 129 -6.58 3.79 18.27
CA VAL A 129 -5.69 3.35 19.36
C VAL A 129 -5.77 1.86 19.64
N GLY A 130 -6.55 1.10 18.85
CA GLY A 130 -6.62 -0.36 18.91
C GLY A 130 -7.54 -0.93 19.99
N LYS A 131 -8.53 -0.16 20.48
CA LYS A 131 -9.56 -0.73 21.38
C LYS A 131 -10.53 -1.61 20.60
N ASP A 132 -11.12 -2.58 21.29
CA ASP A 132 -12.08 -3.48 20.67
C ASP A 132 -13.28 -2.76 20.05
N ILE A 133 -13.73 -3.32 18.92
CA ILE A 133 -14.92 -2.89 18.21
C ILE A 133 -16.13 -3.59 18.81
N GLU A 134 -17.18 -2.84 19.07
CA GLU A 134 -18.43 -3.37 19.58
C GLU A 134 -19.35 -3.75 18.41
N GLN A 135 -20.19 -4.77 18.59
CA GLN A 135 -21.04 -5.30 17.51
C GLN A 135 -21.97 -4.23 16.89
N ARG A 136 -22.39 -3.23 17.68
CA ARG A 136 -23.19 -2.09 17.19
C ARG A 136 -22.47 -1.22 16.16
N GLN A 137 -21.13 -1.23 16.15
CA GLN A 137 -20.29 -0.41 15.28
C GLN A 137 -20.07 -1.07 13.91
N LEU A 138 -20.28 -2.38 13.78
CA LEU A 138 -20.07 -3.12 12.53
C LEU A 138 -20.94 -2.60 11.38
N GLY A 139 -22.21 -2.29 11.65
CA GLY A 139 -23.12 -1.73 10.65
C GLY A 139 -22.67 -0.36 10.11
N PRO A 140 -22.38 0.63 10.97
CA PRO A 140 -21.72 1.88 10.58
C PRO A 140 -20.43 1.67 9.79
N LEU A 141 -19.53 0.80 10.27
CA LEU A 141 -18.23 0.53 9.63
C LEU A 141 -18.39 -0.02 8.21
N ALA A 142 -19.29 -1.00 8.01
CA ALA A 142 -19.59 -1.54 6.69
C ALA A 142 -20.02 -0.45 5.69
N ARG A 143 -20.87 0.49 6.11
CA ARG A 143 -21.31 1.60 5.26
C ARG A 143 -20.19 2.60 4.93
N ILE A 144 -19.35 2.92 5.91
CA ILE A 144 -18.21 3.83 5.75
C ILE A 144 -17.19 3.23 4.76
N LEU A 145 -16.87 1.95 4.95
CA LEU A 145 -15.91 1.21 4.13
C LEU A 145 -16.46 0.80 2.76
N GLY A 146 -17.77 0.86 2.55
CA GLY A 146 -18.40 0.42 1.30
C GLY A 146 -18.38 -1.09 1.12
N GLN A 147 -18.33 -1.84 2.22
CA GLN A 147 -18.28 -3.31 2.29
C GLN A 147 -19.58 -3.87 2.87
N SER A 148 -19.80 -5.16 2.69
CA SER A 148 -20.83 -5.91 3.42
C SER A 148 -20.48 -6.03 4.91
N ILE A 149 -21.48 -6.29 5.75
CA ILE A 149 -21.26 -6.50 7.18
C ILE A 149 -20.40 -7.75 7.41
N ASP A 150 -20.59 -8.80 6.61
CA ASP A 150 -19.86 -10.06 6.73
C ASP A 150 -18.36 -9.89 6.41
N GLU A 151 -18.02 -9.12 5.37
CA GLU A 151 -16.61 -8.78 5.05
C GLU A 151 -15.94 -8.00 6.19
N VAL A 152 -16.66 -7.10 6.87
CA VAL A 152 -16.13 -6.37 8.03
C VAL A 152 -15.99 -7.29 9.25
N ILE A 153 -16.90 -8.26 9.41
CA ILE A 153 -16.79 -9.28 10.47
C ILE A 153 -15.57 -10.16 10.23
N GLU A 154 -15.37 -10.65 8.99
CA GLU A 154 -14.22 -11.47 8.62
C GLU A 154 -12.91 -10.70 8.81
N ALA A 155 -12.85 -9.44 8.38
CA ALA A 155 -11.67 -8.59 8.61
C ALA A 155 -11.41 -8.36 10.12
N TRP A 156 -12.46 -8.30 10.94
CA TRP A 156 -12.31 -8.09 12.38
C TRP A 156 -11.95 -9.36 13.14
N LYS A 157 -12.63 -10.49 12.88
CA LYS A 157 -12.46 -11.74 13.62
C LYS A 157 -11.42 -12.69 13.02
N GLY A 158 -11.11 -12.53 11.74
CA GLY A 158 -10.45 -13.54 10.92
C GLY A 158 -11.47 -14.43 10.19
N PRO A 159 -11.02 -15.26 9.24
CA PRO A 159 -11.87 -16.27 8.63
C PRO A 159 -12.42 -17.20 9.72
N ASP A 160 -13.69 -17.55 9.63
CA ASP A 160 -14.24 -18.63 10.45
C ASP A 160 -13.51 -19.91 10.05
N GLU A 161 -12.56 -20.37 10.89
CA GLU A 161 -12.08 -21.74 10.86
C GLU A 161 -13.25 -22.63 11.28
N ASP A 162 -14.17 -22.88 10.34
CA ASP A 162 -15.19 -23.93 10.47
C ASP A 162 -14.45 -25.29 10.50
N ASP A 163 -14.27 -25.82 11.71
CA ASP A 163 -13.89 -27.20 12.02
C ASP A 163 -15.13 -28.12 11.97
#